data_AF-R7KBA1-F1
#
_entry.id   AF-R7KBA1-F1
#
_cell.length_a   1.000
_cell.length_b   1.000
_cell.length_c   1.000
_cell.angle_alpha   90.00
_cell.angle_beta   90.00
_cell.angle_gamma   90.00
#
_symmetry.space_group_name_H-M   'P 1'
#
loop_
_entity.id
_entity.type
_entity.pdbx_description
1 polymer ?
#
loop_
_entity_poly.entity_id
_entity_poly.type
_entity_poly.pdbx_seq_one_letter_code
_entity_poly.pdbx_strand_id
1 'polypeptide(L)' 'MINLSLNGKDMSFENVETAINFIAFEHYPLTVKTQNGTETFSSFDNAKDFLISLNQ' A
#
# COMPACT_ATOMS: atom_id res chain seq x y z
N MET A 1 7.91 -6.49 8.85
CA MET A 1 7.87 -6.91 7.44
C MET A 1 6.42 -7.02 7.01
N ILE A 2 6.03 -6.32 5.94
CA ILE A 2 4.65 -6.15 5.47
C ILE A 2 4.58 -6.69 4.04
N ASN A 3 3.63 -7.59 3.80
CA ASN A 3 3.41 -8.16 2.47
C ASN A 3 2.14 -7.56 1.88
N LEU A 4 2.27 -6.89 0.74
CA LEU A 4 1.19 -6.22 0.03
C LEU A 4 1.20 -6.63 -1.43
N SER A 5 0.03 -6.80 -2.03
CA SER A 5 -0.08 -6.91 -3.49
C SER A 5 -0.53 -5.57 -4.06
N LEU A 6 0.38 -4.87 -4.72
CA LEU A 6 0.17 -3.55 -5.31
C LEU A 6 -0.08 -3.70 -6.80
N ASN A 7 -1.25 -3.29 -7.30
CA ASN A 7 -1.64 -3.43 -8.71
C ASN A 7 -1.45 -4.85 -9.27
N GLY A 8 -1.69 -5.87 -8.43
CA GLY A 8 -1.51 -7.28 -8.77
C GLY A 8 -0.05 -7.78 -8.73
N LYS A 9 0.89 -6.97 -8.25
CA LYS A 9 2.28 -7.36 -8.00
C LYS A 9 2.51 -7.54 -6.50
N ASP A 10 2.92 -8.74 -6.10
CA ASP A 10 3.25 -9.03 -4.71
C ASP A 10 4.60 -8.42 -4.34
N MET A 11 4.62 -7.64 -3.26
CA MET A 11 5.77 -6.90 -2.76
C MET A 11 5.89 -7.05 -1.25
N SER A 12 7.13 -7.13 -0.78
CA SER A 12 7.48 -7.21 0.64
C SER A 12 8.25 -5.97 1.04
N PHE A 13 7.74 -5.27 2.04
CA PHE A 13 8.34 -4.05 2.59
C PHE A 13 8.87 -4.32 4.00
N GLU A 14 10.00 -3.71 4.35
CA GLU A 14 10.59 -3.89 5.68
C GLU A 14 9.67 -3.31 6.77
N ASN A 15 9.08 -2.16 6.47
CA ASN A 15 8.23 -1.37 7.36
C ASN A 15 7.21 -0.53 6.54
N VAL A 16 6.30 0.17 7.24
CA VAL A 16 5.31 1.02 6.58
C VAL A 16 5.94 2.18 5.81
N GLU A 17 7.02 2.77 6.29
CA GLU A 17 7.68 3.92 5.66
C GLU A 17 8.21 3.58 4.25
N THR A 18 8.83 2.41 4.10
CA THR A 18 9.31 1.90 2.80
C THR A 18 8.16 1.63 1.83
N ALA A 19 7.01 1.14 2.33
CA ALA A 19 5.80 0.99 1.52
C ALA A 19 5.23 2.35 1.07
N ILE A 20 5.18 3.34 1.97
CA ILE A 20 4.71 4.71 1.66
C ILE A 20 5.60 5.36 0.60
N ASN A 21 6.92 5.27 0.77
CA ASN A 21 7.87 5.82 -0.19
C ASN A 21 7.72 5.18 -1.58
N PHE A 22 7.39 3.89 -1.63
CA PHE A 22 7.14 3.21 -2.90
C PHE A 22 5.86 3.74 -3.59
N ILE A 23 4.73 3.78 -2.87
CA ILE A 23 3.45 4.22 -3.46
C ILE A 23 3.41 5.71 -3.82
N ALA A 24 4.35 6.51 -3.30
CA ALA A 24 4.50 7.92 -3.66
C ALA A 24 4.90 8.12 -5.13
N PHE A 25 5.55 7.12 -5.75
CA PHE A 25 5.99 7.15 -7.16
C PHE A 25 5.11 6.33 -8.10
N GLU A 26 4.06 5.68 -7.58
CA GLU A 26 3.16 4.84 -8.37
C GLU A 26 2.06 5.66 -9.05
N HIS A 27 1.51 5.10 -10.12
CA HIS A 27 0.35 5.68 -10.80
C HIS A 27 -0.95 5.28 -10.10
N TYR A 28 -1.84 6.25 -9.94
CA TYR A 28 -3.18 6.06 -9.38
C TYR A 28 -4.21 5.80 -10.49
N PRO A 29 -5.23 4.97 -10.26
CA PRO A 29 -5.60 4.36 -8.98
C PRO A 29 -4.70 3.18 -8.56
N LEU A 30 -4.35 3.13 -7.28
CA LEU A 30 -3.53 2.08 -6.68
C LEU A 30 -4.42 1.03 -6.03
N THR A 31 -4.31 -0.22 -6.46
CA THR A 31 -4.99 -1.34 -5.81
C THR A 31 -4.05 -2.00 -4.82
N VAL A 32 -4.45 -2.07 -3.55
CA VAL A 32 -3.70 -2.71 -2.47
C VAL A 32 -4.49 -3.91 -1.99
N LYS A 33 -3.91 -5.10 -2.09
CA LYS A 33 -4.48 -6.31 -1.50
C LYS A 33 -3.67 -6.75 -0.30
N THR A 34 -4.39 -6.95 0.79
CA THR A 34 -3.90 -7.40 2.09
C THR A 34 -4.57 -8.72 2.47
N GLN A 35 -4.25 -9.25 3.65
CA GLN A 35 -4.94 -10.44 4.20
C GLN A 35 -6.42 -10.17 4.49
N ASN A 36 -6.80 -8.92 4.75
CA ASN A 36 -8.16 -8.53 5.14
C ASN A 36 -9.05 -8.19 3.95
N GLY A 37 -8.47 -7.99 2.75
CA GLY A 37 -9.23 -7.66 1.56
C GLY A 37 -8.41 -6.92 0.51
N THR A 38 -9.09 -6.52 -0.56
CA THR A 38 -8.55 -5.69 -1.63
C THR A 38 -9.22 -4.33 -1.57
N GLU A 39 -8.41 -3.27 -1.52
CA GLU A 39 -8.85 -1.88 -1.55
C GLU A 39 -8.23 -1.15 -2.74
N THR A 40 -8.93 -0.17 -3.28
CA THR A 40 -8.43 0.67 -4.38
C THR A 40 -8.49 2.12 -3.98
N PHE A 41 -7.34 2.78 -4.07
CA PHE A 41 -7.16 4.18 -3.68
C PHE A 41 -6.95 5.03 -4.93
N SER A 42 -7.65 6.16 -5.01
CA SER A 42 -7.55 7.12 -6.12
C SER A 42 -6.50 8.22 -5.91
N SER A 43 -5.93 8.33 -4.71
CA SER A 43 -4.92 9.32 -4.36
C SER A 43 -3.88 8.76 -3.38
N PHE A 44 -2.71 9.41 -3.36
CA PHE A 44 -1.63 9.09 -2.45
C PHE A 44 -2.03 9.22 -0.99
N ASP A 45 -2.69 10.31 -0.61
CA ASP A 45 -3.07 10.55 0.80
C ASP A 45 -3.93 9.40 1.36
N ASN A 46 -4.91 8.92 0.58
CA ASN A 46 -5.76 7.81 1.00
C ASN A 46 -4.98 6.49 1.15
N ALA A 47 -4.11 6.19 0.19
CA ALA A 47 -3.28 4.99 0.25
C ALA A 47 -2.27 5.05 1.40
N LYS A 48 -1.68 6.22 1.65
CA LYS A 48 -0.75 6.48 2.75
C LYS A 48 -1.45 6.29 4.11
N ASP A 49 -2.62 6.89 4.30
CA ASP A 49 -3.37 6.77 5.55
C ASP A 49 -3.74 5.31 5.85
N PHE A 50 -4.12 4.55 4.81
CA PHE A 50 -4.32 3.11 4.92
C PHE A 50 -3.04 2.38 5.37
N LEU A 51 -1.89 2.63 4.72
CA LEU A 51 -0.63 1.99 5.09
C LEU A 51 -0.20 2.33 6.53
N ILE A 52 -0.43 3.56 6.98
CA ILE A 52 -0.17 3.97 8.37
C ILE A 52 -1.05 3.17 9.35
N SER A 53 -2.31 2.92 9.00
CA SER A 53 -3.24 2.15 9.83
C SER A 53 -2.82 0.68 10.02
N LEU A 54 -2.04 0.11 9.10
CA LEU A 54 -1.53 -1.27 9.21
C LEU A 54 -0.46 -1.47 10.29
N ASN A 55 0.10 -0.39 10.85
CA ASN A 55 1.13 -0.43 11.89
C ASN A 55 0.57 -0.25 13.31
N GLN A 56 -0.74 -0.12 13.46
CA GLN A 56 -1.44 0.02 14.75
C GLN A 56 -1.99 -1.34 15.21
#